data_AF-A0A1W9XAD6-F1
#
_entry.id   AF-A0A1W9XAD6-F1
#
_cell.length_a   1.000
_cell.length_b   1.000
_cell.length_c   1.000
_cell.angle_alpha   90.00
_cell.angle_beta   90.00
_cell.angle_gamma   90.00
#
_symmetry.space_group_name_H-M   'P 1'
#
loop_
_entity.id
_entity.type
_entity.pdbx_description
1 polymer ?
#
loop_
_entity_poly.entity_id
_entity_poly.type
_entity_poly.pdbx_seq_one_letter_code
_entity_poly.pdbx_strand_id
1 'polypeptide(L)' 'MKWHRLFGLTLTDFFSDSSYTVEVEKDLSLKQQYLDVIVIRKTEESLSEDEIPDGFENLKAHNLITYKS' A
#
# COMPACT_ATOMS: atom_id res chain seq x y z
N MET A 1 13.79 6.05 9.06
CA MET A 1 14.50 5.61 7.84
C MET A 1 13.63 5.90 6.62
N LYS A 2 14.19 6.27 5.46
CA LYS A 2 13.41 6.71 4.28
C LYS A 2 12.87 5.57 3.39
N TRP A 3 13.16 4.30 3.74
CA TRP A 3 12.82 3.16 2.90
C TRP A 3 11.32 2.91 2.83
N HIS A 4 10.58 3.07 3.93
CA HIS A 4 9.11 2.90 3.95
C HIS A 4 8.41 3.87 3.00
N ARG A 5 8.87 5.13 2.95
CA ARG A 5 8.38 6.12 2.00
C ARG A 5 8.70 5.75 0.56
N LEU A 6 9.92 5.29 0.29
CA LEU A 6 10.31 4.85 -1.05
C LEU A 6 9.46 3.64 -1.48
N PHE A 7 9.26 2.69 -0.58
CA PHE A 7 8.44 1.49 -0.82
C PHE A 7 6.98 1.84 -1.09
N GLY A 8 6.40 2.76 -0.30
CA GLY A 8 5.05 3.25 -0.53
C GLY A 8 4.88 3.96 -1.88
N LEU A 9 5.88 4.75 -2.30
CA LEU A 9 5.89 5.37 -3.63
C LEU A 9 5.98 4.31 -4.74
N THR A 10 6.84 3.30 -4.61
CA THR A 10 6.93 2.21 -5.59
C THR A 10 5.65 1.38 -5.68
N LEU A 11 4.96 1.13 -4.56
CA LEU A 11 3.66 0.44 -4.61
C LEU A 11 2.58 1.31 -5.23
N THR A 12 2.59 2.62 -4.96
CA THR A 12 1.65 3.55 -5.60
C THR A 12 1.84 3.56 -7.12
N ASP A 13 3.08 3.54 -7.59
CA ASP A 13 3.42 3.47 -9.01
C ASP A 13 3.04 2.11 -9.62
N PHE A 14 3.40 1.01 -8.96
CA PHE A 14 3.09 -0.35 -9.42
C PHE A 14 1.58 -0.58 -9.57
N PHE A 15 0.78 -0.11 -8.61
CA PHE A 15 -0.67 -0.27 -8.62
C PHE A 15 -1.38 0.88 -9.36
N SER A 16 -0.68 1.81 -10.01
CA SER A 16 -1.32 2.99 -10.64
C SER A 16 -2.22 2.65 -11.83
N ASP A 17 -1.83 1.68 -12.65
CA ASP A 17 -2.60 1.16 -13.79
C ASP A 17 -3.44 -0.08 -13.41
N SER A 18 -3.66 -0.26 -12.12
CA SER A 18 -4.26 -1.45 -11.54
C SER A 18 -5.63 -1.15 -10.96
N SER A 19 -6.39 -2.19 -10.64
CA SER A 19 -7.63 -2.06 -9.87
C SER A 19 -7.40 -1.89 -8.36
N TYR A 20 -6.23 -1.41 -7.95
CA TYR A 20 -5.90 -1.14 -6.57
C TYR A 20 -5.56 0.32 -6.37
N THR A 21 -6.19 0.94 -5.37
CA THR A 21 -5.81 2.28 -4.90
C THR A 21 -4.88 2.15 -3.71
N VAL A 22 -3.70 2.76 -3.82
CA VAL A 22 -2.70 2.80 -2.76
C VAL A 22 -2.63 4.20 -2.17
N GLU A 23 -2.81 4.30 -0.86
CA GLU A 23 -2.63 5.53 -0.10
C GLU A 23 -1.52 5.31 0.92
N VAL A 24 -0.46 6.12 0.81
CA VAL A 24 0.59 6.19 1.84
C VAL A 24 0.16 7.25 2.85
N GLU A 25 -0.04 6.87 4.11
CA GLU A 25 -0.47 7.83 5.13
C GLU A 25 0.59 8.93 5.27
N LYS A 26 0.13 10.18 5.15
CA LYS A 26 0.95 11.36 5.37
C LYS A 26 1.02 11.57 6.88
N ASP A 27 2.21 11.83 7.40
CA ASP A 27 2.41 12.12 8.82
C ASP A 27 1.56 13.33 9.24
N LEU A 28 0.40 13.05 9.85
CA LEU A 28 -0.59 14.04 10.29
C LEU A 28 -0.55 14.27 11.80
N SER A 29 0.46 13.74 12.48
CA SER A 29 0.49 13.69 13.92
C SER A 29 1.32 14.85 14.50
N LEU A 30 0.69 15.67 15.36
CA LEU A 30 1.39 16.56 16.30
C LEU A 30 2.42 15.81 17.16
N LYS A 31 2.33 14.47 17.22
CA LYS A 31 3.25 13.56 17.90
C LYS A 31 3.44 12.31 17.04
N GLN A 32 4.62 12.21 16.43
CA GLN A 32 5.03 11.15 15.51
C GLN A 32 4.80 9.76 16.10
N GLN A 33 3.72 9.12 15.70
CA GLN A 33 3.58 7.67 15.80
C GLN A 33 4.35 7.15 14.59
N TYR A 34 5.46 6.44 14.80
CA TYR A 34 6.29 5.87 13.71
C TYR A 34 5.60 4.71 12.97
N LEU A 35 4.30 4.83 12.76
CA LEU A 35 3.51 3.88 12.02
C LEU A 35 3.53 4.35 10.57
N ASP A 36 4.52 3.86 9.82
CA ASP A 36 4.48 3.96 8.37
C ASP A 36 3.38 2.98 7.90
N VAL A 37 2.29 3.51 7.33
CA VAL A 37 1.10 2.74 6.93
C VAL A 37 0.84 2.89 5.44
N ILE A 38 0.53 1.78 4.79
CA ILE A 38 0.02 1.75 3.41
C ILE A 38 -1.38 1.14 3.42
N VAL A 39 -2.34 1.87 2.86
CA VAL A 39 -3.72 1.41 2.66
C VAL A 39 -3.86 0.98 1.21
N ILE A 40 -4.28 -0.27 0.99
CA ILE A 40 -4.55 -0.80 -0.35
C ILE A 40 -6.02 -1.17 -0.44
N ARG A 41 -6.74 -0.55 -1.38
CA ARG A 41 -8.16 -0.82 -1.64
C ARG A 41 -8.33 -1.45 -3.01
N LYS A 42 -9.07 -2.55 -3.10
CA LYS A 42 -9.45 -3.18 -4.37
C LYS A 42 -10.69 -2.47 -4.93
N THR A 43 -10.63 -2.02 -6.18
CA THR A 43 -11.76 -1.46 -6.93
C THR A 43 -12.53 -2.58 -7.64
N GLU A 44 -13.69 -2.27 -8.23
CA GLU A 44 -14.59 -3.30 -8.80
C GLU A 44 -14.08 -3.95 -10.10
N GLU A 45 -13.12 -3.32 -10.76
CA GLU A 45 -12.38 -4.00 -11.83
C GLU A 45 -11.44 -5.02 -11.18
N SER A 46 -11.43 -6.25 -11.66
CA SER A 46 -10.57 -7.29 -11.10
C SER A 46 -9.41 -7.50 -12.04
N LEU A 47 -8.21 -7.07 -11.66
CA LEU A 47 -7.00 -7.62 -12.27
C LEU A 47 -6.94 -9.14 -12.10
N SER A 48 -6.32 -9.81 -13.05
CA SER A 48 -5.89 -11.20 -12.88
C SER A 48 -4.88 -11.30 -11.74
N GLU A 49 -5.04 -12.31 -10.88
CA GLU A 49 -4.15 -12.57 -9.74
C GLU A 49 -2.67 -12.72 -10.16
N ASP A 50 -2.42 -13.02 -11.44
CA ASP A 50 -1.10 -13.19 -12.05
C ASP A 50 -0.26 -11.90 -12.17
N GLU A 51 -0.84 -10.72 -11.96
CA GLU A 51 -0.12 -9.42 -12.04
C GLU A 51 0.25 -8.84 -10.66
N ILE A 52 -0.02 -9.59 -9.59
CA ILE A 52 0.17 -9.12 -8.22
C ILE A 52 1.55 -9.61 -7.71
N PRO A 53 2.35 -8.76 -7.03
CA PRO A 53 3.65 -9.18 -6.50
C PRO A 53 3.52 -10.24 -5.42
N ASP A 54 4.58 -11.05 -5.27
CA ASP A 54 4.69 -12.02 -4.18
C ASP A 54 4.40 -11.36 -2.81
N GLY A 55 3.57 -12.01 -2.00
CA GLY A 55 3.09 -11.54 -0.71
C GLY A 55 1.78 -10.72 -0.74
N PHE A 56 1.24 -10.41 -1.92
CA PHE A 56 -0.03 -9.68 -2.11
C PHE A 56 -1.16 -10.57 -2.69
N GLU A 57 -0.97 -11.89 -2.74
CA GLU A 57 -1.86 -12.85 -3.41
C GLU A 57 -3.24 -12.97 -2.74
N ASN A 58 -3.39 -12.49 -1.50
CA ASN A 58 -4.63 -12.58 -0.72
C ASN A 58 -5.20 -11.22 -0.30
N LEU A 59 -4.96 -10.17 -1.10
CA LEU A 59 -5.50 -8.84 -0.81
C LEU A 59 -7.04 -8.87 -0.71
N LYS A 60 -7.54 -8.46 0.45
CA LYS A 60 -8.96 -8.21 0.71
C LYS A 60 -9.41 -6.92 0.01
N ALA A 61 -10.70 -6.58 0.09
CA ALA A 61 -11.20 -5.30 -0.41
C ALA A 61 -10.48 -4.08 0.22
N HIS A 62 -10.06 -4.23 1.48
CA HIS A 62 -9.31 -3.21 2.22
C HIS A 62 -8.16 -3.90 2.96
N ASN A 63 -6.94 -3.41 2.78
CA ASN A 63 -5.75 -3.94 3.42
C ASN A 63 -4.97 -2.81 4.08
N LEU A 64 -4.44 -3.10 5.27
CA LEU A 64 -3.60 -2.21 6.04
C LEU A 64 -2.23 -2.87 6.20
N ILE A 65 -1.21 -2.26 5.62
CA ILE A 65 0.17 -2.73 5.75
C ILE A 65 0.87 -1.76 6.68
N THR A 66 1.45 -2.29 7.76
CA THR A 66 2.17 -1.51 8.76
C THR A 66 3.62 -1.96 8.81
N TYR A 67 4.53 -1.01 8.98
CA TYR A 67 5.93 -1.32 9.18
C TYR A 67 6.31 -1.25 10.65
N LYS A 68 7.13 -2.21 11.07
CA LYS A 68 7.80 -2.20 12.36
C LYS A 68 9.30 -2.17 12.11
N SER A 69 9.97 -1.15 12.62
CA SER A 69 11.44 -1.12 12.70
C SER A 69 11.95 -2.00 13.83
#